data_AF-A0A963PWA3-F1
#
_entry.id   AF-A0A963PWA3-F1
#
_cell.length_a   1.000
_cell.length_b   1.000
_cell.length_c   1.000
_cell.angle_alpha   90.00
_cell.angle_beta   90.00
_cell.angle_gamma   90.00
#
_symmetry.space_group_name_H-M   'P 1'
#
loop_
_entity.id
_entity.type
_entity.pdbx_description
1 polymer ?
#
loop_
_entity_poly.entity_id
_entity_poly.type
_entity_poly.pdbx_seq_one_letter_code
_entity_poly.pdbx_strand_id
1 'polypeptide(L)'
;TIVVSESFIDRLVLGPAELAFVLAHEASHVLLQHERQGLTSMLALIPSRAQRTPRDVYTEIEFNYFAMSDAMQLVFHQVEREADELGLQLAALAGYPPHAQLRFLEQASARDLPQQSMLSSHPDMGSRLESLRRTLPLAQRLWEVGLQ
;
A
#
# COMPACT_ATOMS: atom_id res chain seq x y z
N THR A 1 6.61 3.95 -12.07
CA THR A 1 7.98 4.15 -11.56
C THR A 1 7.92 4.19 -10.06
N ILE A 2 8.80 3.47 -9.37
CA ILE A 2 8.88 3.48 -7.89
C ILE A 2 10.03 4.40 -7.51
N VAL A 3 9.80 5.30 -6.55
CA VAL A 3 10.81 6.24 -6.05
C VAL A 3 10.95 6.02 -4.55
N VAL A 4 12.18 5.76 -4.10
CA VAL A 4 12.51 5.60 -2.68
C VAL A 4 13.58 6.62 -2.30
N SER A 5 13.33 7.40 -1.24
CA SER A 5 14.31 8.36 -0.74
C SER A 5 15.25 7.70 0.28
N GLU A 6 16.51 8.10 0.30
CA GLU A 6 17.49 7.64 1.30
C GLU A 6 17.03 8.00 2.73
N SER A 7 16.49 9.21 2.90
CA SER A 7 15.94 9.68 4.18
C SER A 7 14.80 8.80 4.73
N PHE A 8 14.07 8.10 3.87
CA PHE A 8 13.01 7.19 4.27
C PHE A 8 13.59 5.89 4.86
N ILE A 9 14.64 5.36 4.23
CA ILE A 9 15.33 4.15 4.69
C ILE A 9 15.96 4.40 6.07
N ASP A 10 16.67 5.51 6.22
CA ASP A 10 17.40 5.83 7.45
C ASP A 10 16.47 6.09 8.64
N ARG A 11 15.33 6.76 8.42
CA ARG A 11 14.37 7.10 9.49
C ARG A 11 13.64 5.88 10.04
N LEU A 12 13.39 4.89 9.18
CA LEU A 12 12.69 3.67 9.56
C LEU A 12 13.64 2.57 10.04
N VAL A 13 14.95 2.78 9.90
CA VAL A 13 15.99 1.79 10.26
C VAL A 13 15.67 0.44 9.60
N LEU A 14 15.32 0.47 8.31
CA LEU A 14 14.89 -0.72 7.59
C LEU A 14 16.06 -1.68 7.42
N GLY A 15 15.88 -2.92 7.86
CA GLY A 15 16.72 -4.01 7.42
C GLY A 15 16.35 -4.44 5.99
N PRO A 16 17.10 -5.39 5.42
CA PRO A 16 16.85 -5.87 4.05
C PRO A 16 15.44 -6.43 3.84
N ALA A 17 14.87 -7.12 4.83
CA ALA A 17 13.55 -7.72 4.73
C ALA A 17 12.44 -6.66 4.76
N GLU A 18 12.59 -5.65 5.60
CA GLU A 18 11.64 -4.54 5.70
C GLU A 18 11.66 -3.68 4.45
N LEU A 19 12.85 -3.37 3.92
CA LEU A 19 12.98 -2.65 2.66
C LEU A 19 12.41 -3.45 1.48
N ALA A 20 12.66 -4.75 1.43
CA ALA A 20 12.10 -5.63 0.41
C ALA A 20 10.57 -5.64 0.44
N PHE A 21 9.97 -5.67 1.62
CA PHE A 21 8.52 -5.56 1.76
C PHE A 21 7.99 -4.23 1.23
N VAL A 22 8.58 -3.10 1.62
CA VAL A 22 8.13 -1.77 1.14
C VAL A 22 8.22 -1.69 -0.39
N LEU A 23 9.34 -2.12 -0.98
CA LEU A 23 9.50 -2.14 -2.43
C LEU A 23 8.48 -3.06 -3.12
N ALA A 24 8.22 -4.23 -2.54
CA ALA A 24 7.24 -5.19 -3.06
C ALA A 24 5.79 -4.68 -2.93
N HIS A 25 5.48 -3.94 -1.88
CA HIS A 25 4.21 -3.25 -1.69
C HIS A 25 3.99 -2.19 -2.78
N GLU A 26 4.97 -1.31 -3.01
CA GLU A 26 4.89 -0.31 -4.10
C GLU A 26 4.82 -0.95 -5.49
N ALA A 27 5.55 -2.05 -5.72
CA ALA A 27 5.45 -2.82 -6.95
C ALA A 27 4.05 -3.42 -7.12
N SER A 28 3.42 -3.86 -6.02
CA SER A 28 2.07 -4.42 -6.05
C SER A 28 1.03 -3.38 -6.45
N HIS A 29 1.15 -2.13 -6.00
CA HIS A 29 0.29 -1.03 -6.50
C HIS A 29 0.36 -0.86 -8.01
N VAL A 30 1.57 -0.99 -8.59
CA VAL A 30 1.77 -0.89 -10.04
C VAL A 30 1.20 -2.10 -10.77
N LEU A 31 1.51 -3.31 -10.29
CA LEU A 31 1.06 -4.57 -10.90
C LEU A 31 -0.47 -4.68 -10.92
N LEU A 32 -1.11 -4.27 -9.83
CA LEU A 32 -2.57 -4.30 -9.67
C LEU A 32 -3.27 -3.05 -10.25
N GLN A 33 -2.50 -2.07 -10.74
CA GLN A 33 -3.01 -0.86 -11.37
C GLN A 33 -3.93 -0.03 -10.44
N HIS A 34 -3.58 0.04 -9.16
CA HIS A 34 -4.39 0.72 -8.13
C HIS A 34 -4.60 2.21 -8.42
N GLU A 35 -3.62 2.90 -9.02
CA GLU A 35 -3.78 4.30 -9.45
C GLU A 35 -4.91 4.44 -10.48
N ARG A 36 -4.93 3.57 -11.50
CA ARG A 36 -5.99 3.57 -12.52
C ARG A 36 -7.35 3.26 -11.90
N GLN A 37 -7.41 2.34 -10.94
CA GLN A 37 -8.63 2.01 -10.22
C GLN A 37 -9.15 3.19 -9.37
N GLY A 38 -8.25 3.90 -8.68
CA GLY A 38 -8.58 5.10 -7.92
C GLY A 38 -9.16 6.19 -8.81
N LEU A 39 -8.49 6.49 -9.93
CA LEU A 39 -8.97 7.48 -10.91
C LEU A 39 -10.33 7.09 -11.51
N THR A 40 -10.51 5.82 -11.87
CA THR A 40 -11.79 5.34 -12.43
C THR A 40 -12.93 5.44 -11.40
N SER A 41 -12.65 5.09 -10.14
CA SER A 41 -13.61 5.18 -9.05
C SER A 41 -13.99 6.64 -8.76
N MET A 42 -13.01 7.55 -8.74
CA MET A 42 -13.24 8.98 -8.57
C MET A 42 -14.09 9.57 -9.71
N LEU A 43 -13.81 9.19 -10.96
CA LEU A 43 -14.61 9.59 -12.11
C LEU A 43 -16.09 9.20 -11.96
N ALA A 44 -16.37 8.02 -11.38
CA ALA A 44 -17.74 7.55 -11.15
C ALA A 44 -18.49 8.37 -10.08
N LEU A 45 -17.76 9.05 -9.17
CA LEU A 45 -18.34 9.92 -8.15
C LEU A 45 -18.67 11.31 -8.67
N ILE A 46 -18.09 11.74 -9.79
CA ILE A 46 -18.33 13.05 -10.38
C ILE A 46 -19.63 12.99 -11.21
N PRO A 47 -20.67 13.78 -10.89
CA PRO A 47 -21.92 13.76 -11.64
C PRO A 47 -21.69 14.10 -13.13
N SER A 48 -22.21 13.25 -14.02
CA SER A 48 -22.02 13.22 -15.48
C SER A 48 -22.62 14.38 -16.27
N ARG A 49 -22.62 15.61 -15.73
CA ARG A 49 -23.35 16.74 -16.32
C ARG A 49 -22.63 17.48 -17.46
N ALA A 50 -21.39 17.14 -17.81
CA ALA A 50 -20.69 17.72 -18.97
C ALA A 50 -19.56 16.80 -19.49
N GLN A 51 -19.23 16.91 -20.78
CA GLN A 51 -17.96 16.37 -21.30
C GLN A 51 -16.81 17.04 -20.53
N ARG A 52 -15.98 16.25 -19.85
CA ARG A 52 -14.87 16.71 -19.02
C ARG A 52 -13.57 16.15 -19.57
N THR A 53 -12.52 16.96 -19.52
CA THR A 53 -11.14 16.55 -19.81
C THR A 53 -10.48 15.97 -18.55
N PRO A 54 -9.35 15.24 -18.65
CA PRO A 54 -8.60 14.82 -17.48
C PRO A 54 -8.22 15.97 -16.53
N ARG A 55 -7.98 17.19 -17.06
CA ARG A 55 -7.69 18.38 -16.25
C ARG A 55 -8.85 18.74 -15.32
N ASP A 56 -10.08 18.67 -15.81
CA ASP A 56 -11.26 19.04 -15.01
C ASP A 56 -11.49 18.08 -13.83
N VAL A 57 -11.02 16.84 -13.96
CA VAL A 57 -11.05 15.83 -12.89
C VAL A 57 -10.03 16.17 -11.80
N TYR A 58 -8.81 16.52 -12.19
CA TYR A 58 -7.79 16.95 -11.23
C TYR A 58 -8.20 18.21 -10.49
N THR A 59 -8.82 19.18 -11.17
CA THR A 59 -9.36 20.39 -10.52
C THR A 59 -10.46 20.03 -9.51
N GLU A 60 -11.39 19.13 -9.85
CA GLU A 60 -12.43 18.68 -8.93
C GLU A 60 -11.84 17.98 -7.69
N ILE A 61 -10.83 17.12 -7.88
CA ILE A 61 -10.09 16.46 -6.78
C ILE A 61 -9.43 17.48 -5.86
N GLU A 62 -8.84 18.54 -6.42
CA GLU A 62 -8.20 19.59 -5.64
C GLU A 62 -9.23 20.38 -4.79
N PHE A 63 -10.35 20.76 -5.40
CA PHE A 63 -11.40 21.54 -4.73
C PHE A 63 -12.20 20.72 -3.70
N ASN A 64 -12.43 19.44 -3.96
CA ASN A 64 -13.26 18.55 -3.14
C ASN A 64 -12.46 17.43 -2.47
N TYR A 65 -11.16 17.65 -2.25
CA TYR A 65 -10.22 16.63 -1.78
C TYR A 65 -10.75 15.83 -0.58
N PHE A 66 -11.20 16.52 0.48
CA PHE A 66 -11.71 15.86 1.68
C PHE A 66 -12.94 15.00 1.38
N ALA A 67 -13.94 15.53 0.67
CA ALA A 67 -15.16 14.79 0.35
C ALA A 67 -14.88 13.58 -0.57
N MET A 68 -13.97 13.75 -1.54
CA MET A 68 -13.57 12.65 -2.43
C MET A 68 -12.74 11.60 -1.68
N SER A 69 -11.87 12.02 -0.76
CA SER A 69 -11.08 11.10 0.07
C SER A 69 -11.98 10.26 0.99
N ASP A 70 -13.01 10.87 1.57
CA ASP A 70 -14.00 10.20 2.43
C ASP A 70 -14.84 9.21 1.60
N ALA A 71 -15.34 9.65 0.44
CA ALA A 71 -16.09 8.79 -0.47
C ALA A 71 -15.25 7.62 -1.03
N MET A 72 -13.93 7.74 -1.07
CA MET A 72 -13.01 6.71 -1.57
C MET A 72 -12.35 5.87 -0.49
N GLN A 73 -12.70 6.08 0.78
CA GLN A 73 -12.08 5.40 1.90
C GLN A 73 -12.08 3.86 1.74
N LEU A 74 -13.20 3.26 1.35
CA LEU A 74 -13.29 1.81 1.16
C LEU A 74 -12.38 1.30 0.03
N VAL A 75 -12.27 2.05 -1.06
CA VAL A 75 -11.39 1.71 -2.18
C VAL A 75 -9.93 1.80 -1.74
N PHE A 76 -9.56 2.86 -1.03
CA PHE A 76 -8.21 3.00 -0.49
C PHE A 76 -7.84 1.86 0.46
N HIS A 77 -8.71 1.51 1.41
CA HIS A 77 -8.45 0.38 2.29
C HIS A 77 -8.31 -0.95 1.56
N GLN A 78 -9.07 -1.15 0.47
CA GLN A 78 -8.96 -2.36 -0.34
C GLN A 78 -7.61 -2.43 -1.05
N VAL A 79 -7.20 -1.38 -1.76
CA VAL A 79 -5.94 -1.39 -2.53
C VAL A 79 -4.72 -1.55 -1.62
N GLU A 80 -4.76 -1.04 -0.39
CA GLU A 80 -3.71 -1.25 0.61
C GLU A 80 -3.59 -2.71 1.04
N ARG A 81 -4.72 -3.36 1.33
CA ARG A 81 -4.72 -4.79 1.70
C ARG A 81 -4.21 -5.66 0.55
N GLU A 82 -4.65 -5.38 -0.67
CA GLU A 82 -4.19 -6.13 -1.85
C GLU A 82 -2.69 -5.93 -2.10
N ALA A 83 -2.18 -4.71 -1.93
CA ALA A 83 -0.76 -4.40 -2.05
C ALA A 83 0.08 -5.06 -0.95
N ASP A 84 -0.42 -5.12 0.28
CA ASP A 84 0.22 -5.83 1.39
C ASP A 84 0.30 -7.33 1.18
N GLU A 85 -0.82 -7.96 0.80
CA GLU A 85 -0.90 -9.40 0.60
C GLU A 85 0.01 -9.86 -0.55
N LEU A 86 0.03 -9.12 -1.66
CA LEU A 86 0.92 -9.42 -2.78
C LEU A 86 2.37 -9.05 -2.45
N GLY A 87 2.61 -7.92 -1.79
CA GLY A 87 3.93 -7.47 -1.37
C GLY A 87 4.63 -8.49 -0.46
N LEU A 88 3.89 -9.04 0.53
CA LEU A 88 4.39 -10.10 1.41
C LEU A 88 4.81 -11.34 0.61
N GLN A 89 4.01 -11.74 -0.38
CA GLN A 89 4.30 -12.90 -1.22
C GLN A 89 5.49 -12.67 -2.16
N LEU A 90 5.60 -11.48 -2.77
CA LEU A 90 6.70 -11.14 -3.67
C LEU A 90 8.03 -11.04 -2.92
N ALA A 91 8.04 -10.40 -1.74
CA ALA A 91 9.23 -10.33 -0.90
C ALA A 91 9.63 -11.73 -0.37
N ALA A 92 8.64 -12.58 -0.05
CA ALA A 92 8.88 -13.98 0.30
C ALA A 92 9.57 -14.74 -0.84
N LEU A 93 9.04 -14.64 -2.07
CA LEU A 93 9.62 -15.24 -3.27
C LEU A 93 11.03 -14.71 -3.57
N ALA A 94 11.31 -13.46 -3.22
CA ALA A 94 12.64 -12.86 -3.33
C ALA A 94 13.63 -13.32 -2.23
N GLY A 95 13.22 -14.26 -1.36
CA GLY A 95 14.07 -14.85 -0.33
C GLY A 95 14.03 -14.13 1.02
N TYR A 96 13.14 -13.15 1.21
CA TYR A 96 13.05 -12.41 2.47
C TYR A 96 12.03 -13.02 3.44
N PRO A 97 12.36 -13.16 4.73
CA PRO A 97 11.52 -13.84 5.72
C PRO A 97 10.17 -13.13 5.94
N PRO A 98 9.02 -13.76 5.65
CA PRO A 98 7.69 -13.14 5.78
C PRO A 98 7.38 -12.67 7.21
N HIS A 99 7.89 -13.40 8.20
CA HIS A 99 7.69 -13.08 9.61
C HIS A 99 8.43 -11.79 10.03
N ALA A 100 9.53 -11.42 9.37
CA ALA A 100 10.23 -10.18 9.66
C ALA A 100 9.44 -8.98 9.14
N GLN A 101 8.83 -9.13 7.95
CA GLN A 101 7.99 -8.13 7.31
C GLN A 101 6.73 -7.84 8.15
N LEU A 102 6.05 -8.90 8.64
CA LEU A 102 4.89 -8.73 9.53
C LEU A 102 5.27 -8.02 10.84
N ARG A 103 6.38 -8.42 11.49
CA ARG A 103 6.85 -7.75 12.71
C ARG A 103 7.17 -6.28 12.49
N PHE A 104 7.74 -5.92 11.34
CA PHE A 104 8.01 -4.53 10.99
C PHE A 104 6.73 -3.69 10.98
N LEU A 105 5.67 -4.19 10.34
CA LEU A 105 4.38 -3.49 10.32
C LEU A 105 3.72 -3.44 11.70
N GLU A 106 3.81 -4.50 12.49
CA GLU A 106 3.33 -4.49 13.87
C GLU A 106 4.05 -3.43 14.72
N GLN A 107 5.38 -3.32 14.57
CA GLN A 107 6.17 -2.30 15.26
C GLN A 107 5.87 -0.89 14.75
N ALA A 108 5.70 -0.71 13.44
CA ALA A 108 5.31 0.56 12.84
C ALA A 108 3.93 1.00 13.35
N SER A 109 3.00 0.06 13.53
CA SER A 109 1.66 0.34 14.06
C SER A 109 1.63 0.70 15.55
N ALA A 110 2.54 0.10 16.35
CA ALA A 110 2.54 0.24 17.80
C ALA A 110 3.31 1.47 18.29
N ARG A 111 4.28 1.92 17.49
CA ARG A 111 4.92 3.19 17.78
C ARG A 111 3.99 4.25 17.19
N ASP A 112 3.41 5.11 18.03
CA ASP A 112 2.84 6.42 17.64
C ASP A 112 3.96 7.32 17.07
N LEU A 113 4.74 6.81 16.12
CA LEU A 113 5.76 7.55 15.41
C LEU A 113 5.01 8.63 14.66
N PRO A 114 5.26 9.91 14.96
CA PRO A 114 4.48 11.02 14.43
C PRO A 114 4.44 10.87 12.92
N GLN A 115 3.25 10.53 12.42
CA GLN A 115 2.88 10.52 11.00
C GLN A 115 4.06 10.19 10.08
N GLN A 116 4.61 8.98 10.23
CA GLN A 116 5.54 8.49 9.23
C GLN A 116 4.81 8.38 7.89
N SER A 117 5.50 8.76 6.82
CA SER A 117 4.95 8.86 5.46
C SER A 117 4.04 7.69 5.11
N MET A 118 4.44 6.45 5.42
CA MET A 118 3.64 5.26 5.14
C MET A 118 2.30 5.20 5.89
N LEU A 119 2.29 5.45 7.21
CA LEU A 119 1.04 5.34 8.00
C LEU A 119 0.08 6.49 7.71
N SER A 120 0.61 7.61 7.23
CA SER A 120 -0.15 8.83 6.95
C SER A 120 -0.75 8.81 5.55
N SER A 121 -0.08 8.17 4.58
CA SER A 121 -0.62 7.94 3.23
C SER A 121 -1.48 6.68 3.12
N HIS A 122 -1.33 5.71 4.03
CA HIS A 122 -2.00 4.41 3.94
C HIS A 122 -2.80 4.07 5.22
N PRO A 123 -4.09 4.41 5.28
CA PRO A 123 -4.92 4.27 6.48
C PRO A 123 -5.36 2.82 6.79
N ASP A 124 -5.80 2.57 8.02
CA ASP A 124 -6.33 1.28 8.54
C ASP A 124 -5.32 0.13 8.68
N MET A 125 -4.30 0.35 9.49
CA MET A 125 -3.29 -0.68 9.80
C MET A 125 -3.88 -1.91 10.52
N GLY A 126 -5.00 -1.76 11.25
CA GLY A 126 -5.63 -2.85 11.98
C GLY A 126 -6.15 -3.96 11.07
N SER A 127 -6.97 -3.62 10.07
CA SER A 127 -7.49 -4.62 9.13
C SER A 127 -6.41 -5.21 8.23
N ARG A 128 -5.40 -4.41 7.87
CA ARG A 128 -4.22 -4.83 7.09
C ARG A 128 -3.40 -5.89 7.82
N LEU A 129 -3.08 -5.67 9.10
CA LEU A 129 -2.37 -6.66 9.92
C LEU A 129 -3.17 -7.96 10.07
N GLU A 130 -4.50 -7.89 10.19
CA GLU A 130 -5.34 -9.08 10.22
C GLU A 130 -5.27 -9.86 8.90
N SER A 131 -5.36 -9.16 7.76
CA SER A 131 -5.21 -9.73 6.42
C SER A 131 -3.85 -10.40 6.24
N LEU A 132 -2.75 -9.72 6.61
CA LEU A 132 -1.40 -10.26 6.52
C LEU A 132 -1.21 -11.51 7.39
N ARG A 133 -1.79 -11.54 8.60
CA ARG A 133 -1.77 -12.75 9.45
C ARG A 133 -2.47 -13.93 8.79
N ARG A 134 -3.54 -13.71 8.03
CA ARG A 134 -4.24 -14.77 7.28
C ARG A 134 -3.44 -15.29 6.10
N THR A 135 -2.69 -14.43 5.42
CA THR A 135 -1.90 -14.81 4.23
C THR A 135 -0.47 -15.27 4.58
N LEU A 136 -0.02 -15.04 5.81
CA LEU A 136 1.30 -15.45 6.29
C LEU A 136 1.66 -16.92 6.00
N PRO A 137 0.77 -17.92 6.19
CA PRO A 137 1.12 -19.31 5.87
C PRO A 137 1.42 -19.56 4.39
N LEU A 138 0.78 -18.81 3.48
CA LEU A 138 1.10 -18.88 2.05
C LEU A 138 2.48 -18.27 1.78
N ALA A 139 2.74 -17.07 2.31
CA ALA A 139 4.03 -16.42 2.14
C ALA A 139 5.18 -17.26 2.72
N GLN A 140 4.98 -17.94 3.84
CA GLN A 140 5.96 -18.88 4.40
C GLN A 140 6.29 -20.00 3.43
N ARG A 141 5.29 -20.64 2.82
CA ARG A 141 5.53 -21.67 1.80
C ARG A 141 6.28 -21.14 0.58
N LEU A 142 5.94 -19.92 0.13
CA LEU A 142 6.64 -19.30 -1.01
C LEU A 142 8.10 -18.99 -0.70
N TRP A 143 8.38 -18.54 0.53
CA TRP A 143 9.74 -18.29 0.99
C TRP A 143 10.57 -19.57 1.04
N GLU A 144 10.01 -20.67 1.55
CA GLU A 144 10.67 -21.97 1.59
C GLU A 144 11.01 -22.50 0.19
N VAL A 145 10.12 -22.29 -0.79
CA VAL A 145 10.39 -22.65 -2.19
C VAL A 145 11.47 -21.78 -2.82
N GLY A 146 11.49 -20.47 -2.54
CA GLY A 146 12.47 -19.54 -3.10
C GLY A 146 13.91 -19.73 -2.58
N LEU A 147 14.09 -20.55 -1.53
CA LEU A 147 15.40 -20.92 -0.99
C LEU A 147 16.03 -22.16 -1.65
N GLN A 148 15.31 -22.84 -2.54
CA GLN A 148 15.78 -24.02 -3.29
C GLN A 148 16.37 -23.61 -4.65
#